data_AF-A0A6I9P7D9-F1
#
_entry.id   AF-A0A6I9P7D9-F1
#
_cell.length_a   1.000
_cell.length_b   1.000
_cell.length_c   1.000
_cell.angle_alpha   90.00
_cell.angle_beta   90.00
_cell.angle_gamma   90.00
#
_symmetry.space_group_name_H-M   'P 1'
#
loop_
_entity.id
_entity.type
_entity.pdbx_description
1 polymer ?
#
loop_
_entity_poly.entity_id
_entity_poly.type
_entity_poly.pdbx_seq_one_letter_code
_entity_poly.pdbx_strand_id
1 'polypeptide(L)'
;MFPANLVQATFQQYRTQRVPELIPKPTVAQLLDETTTRRVYIYGIQDDNGTDIQNFSLDLTPPPDVIMKTSPGTSEGMNVLGIVIFSATMGIMLGRMGPNGSALVNFCQSVNEAVLKIVAIVIWYFPFGIVFLVAGKILEMDDPSAMGKKLGFYAITVVMGLVLHGLFILPAMYFFITKKSPIVYIRGILQALLISLATSSSSATLPITFKCLLENNHIDRRIIRFVLPVGATINMDGTALYEAVAAIFIAQVNNYELDFGQIITISITATAASIGAAGIPQAGLVTMVIVLTSVGLPTDDITLIIAVDWALDRFRTMVNVMGDALATGIMAHICRKDFVKEGEQ
;
A
#
# COMPACT_ATOMS: atom_id res chain seq x y z
N MET A 1 -21.52 6.01 0.16
CA MET A 1 -20.27 6.09 -0.62
C MET A 1 -20.04 4.73 -1.28
N PHE A 2 -20.91 4.36 -2.22
CA PHE A 2 -20.79 3.09 -2.94
C PHE A 2 -20.53 3.42 -4.41
N PRO A 3 -19.65 2.66 -5.09
CA PRO A 3 -19.46 2.77 -6.53
C PRO A 3 -20.80 2.58 -7.26
N ALA A 4 -21.00 3.29 -8.37
CA ALA A 4 -22.27 3.25 -9.09
C ALA A 4 -22.59 1.86 -9.66
N ASN A 5 -21.58 1.01 -9.85
CA ASN A 5 -21.74 -0.39 -10.22
C ASN A 5 -20.51 -1.24 -9.78
N LEU A 6 -20.66 -2.56 -9.83
CA LEU A 6 -19.63 -3.52 -9.40
C LEU A 6 -18.36 -3.43 -10.26
N VAL A 7 -18.50 -3.10 -11.54
CA VAL A 7 -17.35 -2.97 -12.46
C VAL A 7 -16.51 -1.75 -12.07
N GLN A 8 -17.15 -0.61 -11.80
CA GLN A 8 -16.49 0.59 -11.32
C GLN A 8 -15.84 0.35 -9.95
N ALA A 9 -16.50 -0.41 -9.07
CA ALA A 9 -15.91 -0.84 -7.79
C ALA A 9 -14.59 -1.60 -7.99
N THR A 10 -14.48 -2.37 -9.06
CA THR A 10 -13.32 -3.23 -9.32
C THR A 10 -12.16 -2.48 -9.98
N PHE A 11 -12.41 -1.44 -10.78
CA PHE A 11 -11.35 -0.74 -11.51
C PHE A 11 -10.95 0.61 -10.91
N GLN A 12 -11.83 1.25 -10.13
CA GLN A 12 -11.54 2.54 -9.51
C GLN A 12 -11.27 2.39 -8.01
N GLN A 13 -10.16 2.99 -7.58
CA GLN A 13 -9.84 3.13 -6.17
C GLN A 13 -10.51 4.39 -5.62
N TYR A 14 -11.42 4.20 -4.64
CA TYR A 14 -12.12 5.31 -3.99
C TYR A 14 -11.26 5.87 -2.85
N ARG A 15 -11.12 7.19 -2.80
CA ARG A 15 -10.43 7.91 -1.73
C ARG A 15 -11.31 9.06 -1.24
N THR A 16 -11.49 9.17 0.06
CA THR A 16 -12.17 10.32 0.65
C THR A 16 -11.26 11.55 0.52
N GLN A 17 -11.73 12.59 -0.18
CA GLN A 17 -11.02 13.85 -0.29
C GLN A 17 -11.61 14.84 0.72
N ARG A 18 -10.76 15.47 1.53
CA ARG A 18 -11.18 16.62 2.34
C ARG A 18 -11.04 17.86 1.50
N VAL A 19 -12.17 18.49 1.17
CA VAL A 19 -12.20 19.75 0.43
C VAL A 19 -12.52 20.85 1.44
N PRO A 20 -11.71 21.91 1.53
CA PRO A 20 -12.04 23.06 2.35
C PRO A 20 -13.25 23.76 1.71
N GLU A 21 -14.38 23.75 2.40
CA GLU A 21 -15.52 24.60 2.03
C GLU A 21 -15.37 25.91 2.80
N LEU A 22 -15.08 26.97 2.07
CA LEU A 22 -15.02 28.32 2.60
C LEU A 22 -16.46 28.77 2.82
N ILE A 23 -16.89 28.88 4.07
CA ILE A 23 -18.16 29.53 4.38
C ILE A 23 -17.85 31.02 4.53
N PRO A 24 -18.25 31.87 3.55
CA PRO A 24 -18.07 33.30 3.70
C PRO A 24 -18.89 33.77 4.90
N LYS A 25 -18.24 34.41 5.86
CA LYS A 25 -18.95 35.13 6.91
C LYS A 25 -19.62 36.36 6.28
N PRO A 26 -20.83 36.74 6.75
CA PRO A 26 -21.45 37.99 6.34
C PRO A 26 -20.47 39.15 6.57
N THR A 27 -20.44 40.10 5.64
CA THR A 27 -19.57 41.28 5.75
C THR A 27 -19.94 42.06 7.02
N VAL A 28 -19.03 42.87 7.57
CA VAL A 28 -19.32 43.66 8.78
C VAL A 28 -20.57 44.53 8.59
N ALA A 29 -20.85 45.06 7.39
CA ALA A 29 -22.12 45.74 7.08
C ALA A 29 -23.39 44.87 7.15
N GLN A 30 -23.30 43.56 6.92
CA GLN A 30 -24.45 42.65 7.02
C GLN A 30 -24.70 42.17 8.46
N LEU A 31 -23.67 42.15 9.30
CA LEU A 31 -23.79 41.90 10.75
C LEU A 31 -24.26 43.14 11.55
N LEU A 32 -24.19 44.32 10.92
CA LEU A 32 -24.54 45.62 11.52
C LEU A 32 -26.05 45.83 11.75
N ASP A 33 -26.92 44.99 11.18
CA ASP A 33 -28.37 45.13 11.35
C ASP A 33 -28.85 44.76 12.78
N GLU A 34 -28.00 44.10 13.59
CA GLU A 34 -28.41 43.59 14.91
C GLU A 34 -27.75 44.28 16.12
N THR A 35 -26.68 45.08 15.99
CA THR A 35 -26.12 45.78 17.18
C THR A 35 -25.56 47.17 16.87
N THR A 36 -26.30 48.17 17.33
CA THR A 36 -25.94 49.59 17.30
C THR A 36 -24.79 49.86 18.27
N THR A 37 -23.53 49.84 17.81
CA THR A 37 -22.40 50.72 18.27
C THR A 37 -21.02 50.16 17.89
N ARG A 38 -20.55 50.37 16.63
CA ARG A 38 -19.10 50.61 16.38
C ARG A 38 -18.79 51.22 15.01
N ARG A 39 -17.63 51.90 14.95
CA ARG A 39 -17.19 52.90 13.95
C ARG A 39 -16.91 52.32 12.55
N VAL A 40 -17.59 52.86 11.53
CA VAL A 40 -17.17 52.79 10.12
C VAL A 40 -15.91 53.62 9.94
N TYR A 41 -14.83 53.04 9.40
CA TYR A 41 -13.62 53.80 9.04
C TYR A 41 -13.84 54.45 7.68
N ILE A 42 -14.10 55.76 7.68
CA ILE A 42 -14.24 56.57 6.46
C ILE A 42 -12.88 57.20 6.17
N TYR A 43 -12.29 56.82 5.04
CA TYR A 43 -11.10 57.49 4.52
C TYR A 43 -11.55 58.53 3.51
N GLY A 44 -11.33 59.80 3.83
CA GLY A 44 -11.48 60.90 2.89
C GLY A 44 -10.16 61.08 2.13
N ILE A 45 -10.17 60.83 0.82
CA ILE A 45 -9.06 61.23 -0.03
C ILE A 45 -9.43 62.61 -0.59
N GLN A 46 -8.62 63.61 -0.26
CA GLN A 46 -8.79 64.98 -0.74
C GLN A 46 -7.91 65.16 -1.96
N ASP A 47 -8.50 65.54 -3.08
CA ASP A 47 -7.77 65.83 -4.32
C ASP A 47 -6.89 67.09 -4.12
N ASP A 48 -5.77 67.19 -4.84
CA ASP A 48 -4.74 68.24 -4.66
C ASP A 48 -5.29 69.69 -4.81
N ASN A 49 -6.50 69.87 -5.36
CA ASN A 49 -7.19 71.16 -5.47
C ASN A 49 -8.21 71.46 -4.35
N GLY A 50 -8.30 70.61 -3.32
CA GLY A 50 -8.92 70.92 -2.03
C GLY A 50 -10.46 70.98 -1.97
N THR A 51 -11.20 70.89 -3.07
CA THR A 51 -12.66 71.12 -3.08
C THR A 51 -13.54 69.87 -3.10
N ASP A 52 -13.01 68.69 -3.43
CA ASP A 52 -13.80 67.44 -3.47
C ASP A 52 -13.20 66.40 -2.53
N ILE A 53 -14.00 65.93 -1.57
CA ILE A 53 -13.62 64.88 -0.62
C ILE A 53 -14.39 63.62 -0.99
N GLN A 54 -13.71 62.65 -1.58
CA GLN A 54 -14.31 61.34 -1.82
C GLN A 54 -14.17 60.48 -0.57
N ASN A 55 -15.33 60.15 0.03
CA ASN A 55 -15.42 59.31 1.20
C ASN A 55 -15.58 57.85 0.77
N PHE A 56 -14.59 57.02 1.10
CA PHE A 56 -14.66 55.58 0.90
C PHE A 56 -14.93 54.88 2.24
N SER A 57 -16.01 54.09 2.29
CA SER A 57 -16.31 53.22 3.44
C SER A 57 -15.66 51.86 3.22
N LEU A 58 -14.68 51.50 4.05
CA LEU A 58 -14.04 50.19 3.99
C LEU A 58 -14.85 49.19 4.83
N ASP A 59 -15.54 48.27 4.18
CA ASP A 59 -16.25 47.18 4.84
C ASP A 59 -15.33 45.96 4.94
N LEU A 60 -14.90 45.63 6.17
CA LEU A 60 -13.93 44.56 6.42
C LEU A 60 -14.65 43.21 6.43
N THR A 61 -14.37 42.34 5.45
CA THR A 61 -14.82 40.95 5.52
C THR A 61 -13.94 40.17 6.50
N PRO A 62 -14.46 39.60 7.60
CA PRO A 62 -13.67 38.75 8.47
C PRO A 62 -13.23 37.47 7.73
N PRO A 63 -12.12 36.83 8.15
CA PRO A 63 -11.64 35.62 7.50
C PRO A 63 -12.72 34.51 7.52
N PRO A 64 -12.94 33.81 6.40
CA PRO A 64 -13.97 32.79 6.28
C PRO A 64 -13.69 31.61 7.22
N ASP A 65 -14.75 31.01 7.77
CA ASP A 65 -14.61 29.76 8.50
C ASP A 65 -14.36 28.63 7.50
N VAL A 66 -13.28 27.87 7.73
CA VAL A 66 -12.93 26.71 6.90
C VAL A 66 -13.55 25.48 7.53
N ILE A 67 -14.67 25.01 6.98
CA ILE A 67 -15.23 23.71 7.37
C ILE A 67 -14.70 22.66 6.41
N MET A 68 -14.05 21.63 6.98
CA MET A 68 -13.53 20.51 6.21
C MET A 68 -14.67 19.55 5.89
N LYS A 69 -15.24 19.64 4.67
CA LYS A 69 -16.20 18.64 4.18
C LYS A 69 -15.47 17.47 3.53
N THR A 70 -15.90 16.25 3.86
CA THR A 70 -15.46 15.02 3.18
C THR A 70 -16.29 14.80 1.92
N SER A 71 -15.65 14.92 0.75
CA SER A 71 -16.24 14.64 -0.55
C SER A 71 -15.74 13.30 -1.12
N PRO A 72 -16.55 12.55 -1.89
CA PRO A 72 -16.07 11.38 -2.61
C PRO A 72 -15.07 11.78 -3.70
N GLY A 73 -13.88 11.20 -3.67
CA GLY A 73 -12.87 11.31 -4.72
C GLY A 73 -12.49 9.94 -5.28
N THR A 74 -11.94 9.94 -6.49
CA THR A 74 -11.28 8.78 -7.13
C THR A 74 -9.78 9.02 -7.16
N SER A 75 -8.97 8.02 -6.82
CA SER A 75 -7.51 8.11 -7.01
C SER A 75 -7.10 7.46 -8.34
N GLU A 76 -6.08 8.03 -8.99
CA GLU A 76 -5.42 7.43 -10.15
C GLU A 76 -4.59 6.22 -9.69
N GLY A 77 -5.24 5.05 -9.59
CA GLY A 77 -4.61 3.82 -9.14
C GLY A 77 -5.50 2.61 -9.46
N MET A 78 -4.87 1.46 -9.73
CA MET A 78 -5.57 0.22 -10.04
C MET A 78 -6.05 -0.45 -8.75
N ASN A 79 -7.36 -0.72 -8.64
CA ASN A 79 -7.91 -1.46 -7.51
C ASN A 79 -7.70 -2.98 -7.67
N VAL A 80 -6.49 -3.44 -7.34
CA VAL A 80 -6.09 -4.87 -7.47
C VAL A 80 -7.00 -5.80 -6.66
N LEU A 81 -7.34 -5.44 -5.41
CA LEU A 81 -8.19 -6.26 -4.55
C LEU A 81 -9.61 -6.41 -5.14
N GLY A 82 -10.18 -5.33 -5.67
CA GLY A 82 -11.45 -5.36 -6.38
C GLY A 82 -11.42 -6.30 -7.57
N ILE A 83 -10.40 -6.19 -8.43
CA ILE A 83 -10.19 -7.09 -9.58
C ILE A 83 -10.11 -8.56 -9.15
N VAL A 84 -9.38 -8.86 -8.06
CA VAL A 84 -9.24 -10.22 -7.54
C VAL A 84 -10.58 -10.79 -7.06
N ILE A 85 -11.34 -10.04 -6.25
CA ILE A 85 -12.65 -10.49 -5.73
C ILE A 85 -13.64 -10.73 -6.87
N PHE A 86 -13.70 -9.81 -7.84
CA PHE A 86 -14.57 -9.97 -9.00
C PHE A 86 -14.16 -11.16 -9.88
N SER A 87 -12.87 -11.31 -10.17
CA SER A 87 -12.36 -12.42 -10.97
C SER A 87 -12.59 -13.77 -10.30
N ALA A 88 -12.44 -13.85 -8.97
CA ALA A 88 -12.74 -15.04 -8.19
C ALA A 88 -14.24 -15.38 -8.25
N THR A 89 -15.12 -14.39 -8.03
CA THR A 89 -16.58 -14.58 -8.08
C THR A 89 -17.02 -15.00 -9.48
N MET A 90 -16.53 -14.34 -10.52
CA MET A 90 -16.78 -14.69 -11.92
C MET A 90 -16.28 -16.09 -12.25
N GLY A 91 -15.07 -16.45 -11.80
CA GLY A 91 -14.51 -17.79 -11.97
C GLY A 91 -15.36 -18.89 -11.34
N ILE A 92 -15.87 -18.67 -10.13
CA ILE A 92 -16.79 -19.59 -9.45
C ILE A 92 -18.10 -19.73 -10.24
N MET A 93 -18.68 -18.62 -10.71
CA MET A 93 -19.92 -18.65 -11.49
C MET A 93 -19.74 -19.37 -12.82
N LEU A 94 -18.67 -19.08 -13.56
CA LEU A 94 -18.35 -19.79 -14.82
C LEU A 94 -18.11 -21.28 -14.61
N GLY A 95 -17.46 -21.65 -13.51
CA GLY A 95 -17.29 -23.06 -13.13
C GLY A 95 -18.64 -23.77 -12.88
N ARG A 96 -19.62 -23.07 -12.29
CA ARG A 96 -20.97 -23.60 -12.06
C ARG A 96 -21.84 -23.67 -13.32
N MET A 97 -21.54 -22.88 -14.35
CA MET A 97 -22.26 -22.90 -15.63
C MET A 97 -21.93 -24.13 -16.51
N GLY A 98 -20.94 -24.93 -16.12
CA GLY A 98 -20.58 -26.15 -16.84
C GLY A 98 -20.19 -25.89 -18.30
N PRO A 99 -20.78 -26.60 -19.29
CA PRO A 99 -20.43 -26.45 -20.71
C PRO A 99 -20.60 -25.02 -21.23
N ASN A 100 -21.60 -24.29 -20.74
CA ASN A 100 -21.91 -22.93 -21.20
C ASN A 100 -20.84 -21.91 -20.78
N GLY A 101 -20.12 -22.18 -19.68
CA GLY A 101 -19.00 -21.33 -19.22
C GLY A 101 -17.66 -21.65 -19.90
N SER A 102 -17.56 -22.81 -20.57
CA SER A 102 -16.28 -23.35 -21.06
C SER A 102 -15.58 -22.45 -22.07
N ALA A 103 -16.32 -21.80 -22.97
CA ALA A 103 -15.75 -20.91 -23.98
C ALA A 103 -14.99 -19.73 -23.34
N LEU A 104 -15.58 -19.10 -22.32
CA LEU A 104 -14.96 -17.97 -21.64
C LEU A 104 -13.79 -18.41 -20.75
N VAL A 105 -13.90 -19.57 -20.09
CA VAL A 105 -12.79 -20.17 -19.34
C VAL A 105 -11.59 -20.44 -20.27
N ASN A 106 -11.82 -21.05 -21.43
CA ASN A 106 -10.77 -21.35 -22.41
C ASN A 106 -10.13 -20.07 -22.98
N PHE A 107 -10.94 -19.04 -23.22
CA PHE A 107 -10.44 -17.73 -23.61
C PHE A 107 -9.51 -17.14 -22.54
N CYS A 108 -9.95 -17.07 -21.28
CA CYS A 108 -9.14 -16.56 -20.17
C CYS A 108 -7.85 -17.37 -19.97
N GLN A 109 -7.91 -18.70 -20.15
CA GLN A 109 -6.72 -19.56 -20.10
C GLN A 109 -5.73 -19.23 -21.21
N SER A 110 -6.20 -19.00 -22.43
CA SER A 110 -5.37 -18.63 -23.59
C SER A 110 -4.70 -17.27 -23.39
N VAL A 111 -5.43 -16.28 -22.87
CA VAL A 111 -4.88 -14.98 -22.50
C VAL A 111 -3.81 -15.13 -21.42
N ASN A 112 -4.07 -15.91 -20.38
CA ASN A 112 -3.08 -16.15 -19.32
C ASN A 112 -1.82 -16.83 -19.88
N GLU A 113 -1.94 -17.74 -20.84
CA GLU A 113 -0.77 -18.34 -21.50
C GLU A 113 0.04 -17.31 -22.29
N ALA A 114 -0.64 -16.44 -23.04
CA ALA A 114 0.01 -15.35 -23.77
C ALA A 114 0.76 -14.39 -22.83
N VAL A 115 0.14 -14.01 -21.69
CA VAL A 115 0.77 -13.16 -20.68
C VAL A 115 2.04 -13.81 -20.12
N LEU A 116 2.01 -15.12 -19.80
CA LEU A 116 3.22 -15.81 -19.31
C LEU A 116 4.36 -15.83 -20.35
N LYS A 117 4.04 -15.94 -21.64
CA LYS A 117 5.05 -15.82 -22.71
C LYS A 117 5.64 -14.42 -22.81
N ILE A 118 4.81 -13.37 -22.68
CA ILE A 118 5.29 -11.98 -22.64
C ILE A 118 6.24 -11.78 -21.45
N VAL A 119 5.86 -12.29 -20.29
CA VAL A 119 6.68 -12.21 -19.07
C VAL A 119 8.03 -12.90 -19.25
N ALA A 120 8.06 -14.05 -19.96
CA ALA A 120 9.31 -14.72 -20.27
C ALA A 120 10.27 -13.85 -21.11
N ILE A 121 9.74 -13.02 -22.02
CA ILE A 121 10.53 -12.07 -22.81
C ILE A 121 11.02 -10.91 -21.92
N VAL A 122 10.14 -10.34 -21.09
CA VAL A 122 10.50 -9.24 -20.18
C VAL A 122 11.61 -9.65 -19.21
N ILE A 123 11.59 -10.91 -18.75
CA ILE A 123 12.64 -11.47 -17.89
C ILE A 123 14.03 -11.43 -18.56
N TRP A 124 14.14 -11.57 -19.88
CA TRP A 124 15.42 -11.45 -20.58
C TRP A 124 15.99 -10.04 -20.55
N TYR A 125 15.11 -9.02 -20.57
CA TYR A 125 15.50 -7.61 -20.47
C TYR A 125 15.81 -7.19 -19.01
N PHE A 126 15.30 -7.95 -18.04
CA PHE A 126 15.34 -7.62 -16.63
C PHE A 126 16.74 -7.28 -16.07
N PRO A 127 17.83 -8.02 -16.40
CA PRO A 127 19.16 -7.71 -15.87
C PRO A 127 19.62 -6.28 -16.16
N PHE A 128 19.27 -5.73 -17.32
CA PHE A 128 19.58 -4.34 -17.67
C PHE A 128 18.72 -3.36 -16.87
N GLY A 129 17.43 -3.65 -16.71
CA GLY A 129 16.50 -2.84 -15.93
C GLY A 129 16.90 -2.68 -14.45
N ILE A 130 17.39 -3.75 -13.81
CA ILE A 130 17.85 -3.69 -12.40
C ILE A 130 18.95 -2.65 -12.23
N VAL A 131 19.93 -2.62 -13.13
CA VAL A 131 21.09 -1.72 -13.00
C VAL A 131 20.63 -0.27 -12.95
N PHE A 132 19.72 0.11 -13.84
CA PHE A 132 19.16 1.47 -13.86
C PHE A 132 18.24 1.75 -12.66
N LEU A 133 17.44 0.78 -12.22
CA LEU A 133 16.58 0.93 -11.04
C LEU A 133 17.37 1.11 -9.75
N VAL A 134 18.49 0.39 -9.60
CA VAL A 134 19.39 0.51 -8.45
C VAL A 134 20.16 1.83 -8.54
N ALA A 135 20.75 2.14 -9.71
CA ALA A 135 21.51 3.38 -9.91
C ALA A 135 20.64 4.63 -9.71
N GLY A 136 19.44 4.66 -10.28
CA GLY A 136 18.51 5.79 -10.15
C GLY A 136 18.13 6.07 -8.69
N LYS A 137 17.96 5.01 -7.88
CA LYS A 137 17.65 5.20 -6.45
C LYS A 137 18.86 5.58 -5.61
N ILE A 138 20.07 5.17 -5.98
CA ILE A 138 21.29 5.67 -5.33
C ILE A 138 21.45 7.18 -5.57
N LEU A 139 21.07 7.68 -6.74
CA LEU A 139 21.14 9.11 -7.07
C LEU A 139 20.08 9.97 -6.34
N GLU A 140 18.96 9.38 -5.93
CA GLU A 140 17.93 10.05 -5.13
C GLU A 140 18.29 10.15 -3.62
N MET A 141 19.41 9.56 -3.18
CA MET A 141 19.81 9.60 -1.78
C MET A 141 20.48 10.93 -1.42
N ASP A 142 19.86 11.71 -0.52
CA ASP A 142 20.48 12.89 0.10
C ASP A 142 21.44 12.49 1.25
N ASP A 143 22.47 13.33 1.47
CA ASP A 143 23.57 13.11 2.42
C ASP A 143 23.09 12.79 3.87
N PRO A 144 23.44 11.63 4.48
CA PRO A 144 22.79 11.18 5.73
C PRO A 144 23.38 11.75 7.03
N SER A 145 24.09 12.88 7.00
CA SER A 145 25.01 13.25 8.09
C SER A 145 24.38 13.93 9.32
N ALA A 146 23.08 14.24 9.32
CA ALA A 146 22.46 15.02 10.42
C ALA A 146 21.48 14.24 11.34
N MET A 147 20.95 13.07 10.93
CA MET A 147 19.87 12.36 11.66
C MET A 147 20.23 10.91 12.05
N GLY A 148 21.48 10.48 11.83
CA GLY A 148 21.81 9.09 11.52
C GLY A 148 21.76 8.05 12.66
N LYS A 149 21.86 8.44 13.95
CA LYS A 149 22.04 7.43 15.01
C LYS A 149 20.73 6.74 15.41
N LYS A 150 19.69 7.50 15.78
CA LYS A 150 18.38 6.92 16.17
C LYS A 150 17.69 6.27 14.97
N LEU A 151 17.75 6.92 13.80
CA LEU A 151 17.16 6.40 12.57
C LEU A 151 17.92 5.16 12.04
N GLY A 152 19.24 5.10 12.23
CA GLY A 152 20.04 3.92 11.92
C GLY A 152 19.66 2.70 12.76
N PHE A 153 19.47 2.87 14.08
CA PHE A 153 18.99 1.78 14.94
C PHE A 153 17.59 1.30 14.56
N TYR A 154 16.70 2.22 14.20
CA TYR A 154 15.39 1.88 13.65
C TYR A 154 15.50 1.02 12.39
N ALA A 155 16.29 1.47 11.40
CA ALA A 155 16.48 0.74 10.15
C ALA A 155 17.07 -0.66 10.37
N ILE A 156 18.07 -0.78 11.27
CA ILE A 156 18.66 -2.07 11.66
C ILE A 156 17.61 -2.98 12.30
N THR A 157 16.76 -2.45 13.17
CA THR A 157 15.70 -3.22 13.85
C THR A 157 14.70 -3.78 12.85
N VAL A 158 14.25 -2.96 11.89
CA VAL A 158 13.36 -3.41 10.80
C VAL A 158 14.02 -4.49 9.96
N VAL A 159 15.25 -4.26 9.48
CA VAL A 159 15.96 -5.24 8.64
C VAL A 159 16.21 -6.54 9.41
N MET A 160 16.60 -6.47 10.67
CA MET A 160 16.79 -7.66 11.51
C MET A 160 15.49 -8.45 11.68
N GLY A 161 14.37 -7.75 11.93
CA GLY A 161 13.05 -8.37 12.01
C GLY A 161 12.65 -9.05 10.71
N LEU A 162 12.85 -8.39 9.57
CA LEU A 162 12.58 -8.94 8.24
C LEU A 162 13.46 -10.14 7.91
N VAL A 163 14.74 -10.10 8.26
CA VAL A 163 15.68 -11.22 8.07
C VAL A 163 15.29 -12.39 8.95
N LEU A 164 14.95 -12.14 10.22
CA LEU A 164 14.49 -13.18 11.14
C LEU A 164 13.21 -13.84 10.61
N HIS A 165 12.23 -13.03 10.21
CA HIS A 165 10.96 -13.53 9.70
C HIS A 165 11.12 -14.27 8.37
N GLY A 166 11.81 -13.65 7.40
CA GLY A 166 11.99 -14.17 6.05
C GLY A 166 12.91 -15.38 5.96
N LEU A 167 14.03 -15.41 6.68
CA LEU A 167 15.02 -16.51 6.57
C LEU A 167 14.84 -17.61 7.62
N PHE A 168 14.14 -17.35 8.72
CA PHE A 168 13.98 -18.34 9.79
C PHE A 168 12.52 -18.72 10.01
N ILE A 169 11.62 -17.75 10.25
CA ILE A 169 10.21 -18.07 10.60
C ILE A 169 9.45 -18.68 9.41
N LEU A 170 9.43 -18.02 8.25
CA LEU A 170 8.72 -18.53 7.07
C LEU A 170 9.30 -19.88 6.57
N PRO A 171 10.63 -20.06 6.48
CA PRO A 171 11.22 -21.33 6.06
C PRO A 171 10.99 -22.44 7.08
N ALA A 172 11.02 -22.14 8.38
CA ALA A 172 10.70 -23.11 9.43
C ALA A 172 9.24 -23.55 9.33
N MET A 173 8.30 -22.62 9.15
CA MET A 173 6.88 -22.93 8.96
C MET A 173 6.67 -23.82 7.73
N TYR A 174 7.32 -23.51 6.60
CA TYR A 174 7.32 -24.37 5.41
C TYR A 174 7.85 -25.78 5.71
N PHE A 175 8.99 -25.88 6.41
CA PHE A 175 9.61 -27.15 6.75
C PHE A 175 8.73 -28.00 7.66
N PHE A 176 8.15 -27.43 8.72
CA PHE A 176 7.32 -28.18 9.67
C PHE A 176 6.03 -28.71 9.03
N ILE A 177 5.43 -27.96 8.11
CA ILE A 177 4.18 -28.37 7.47
C ILE A 177 4.45 -29.34 6.31
N THR A 178 5.38 -29.00 5.41
CA THR A 178 5.60 -29.78 4.18
C THR A 178 6.59 -30.92 4.35
N LYS A 179 7.40 -30.90 5.42
CA LYS A 179 8.56 -31.79 5.67
C LYS A 179 9.56 -31.83 4.51
N LYS A 180 9.62 -30.75 3.71
CA LYS A 180 10.55 -30.58 2.58
C LYS A 180 11.55 -29.48 2.87
N SER A 181 12.73 -29.55 2.26
CA SER A 181 13.78 -28.54 2.43
C SER A 181 13.34 -27.18 1.88
N PRO A 182 13.24 -26.13 2.72
CA PRO A 182 12.85 -24.79 2.26
C PRO A 182 13.96 -24.13 1.42
N ILE A 183 15.23 -24.51 1.61
CA ILE A 183 16.37 -23.91 0.89
C ILE A 183 16.26 -24.19 -0.61
N VAL A 184 15.91 -25.42 -0.98
CA VAL A 184 15.72 -25.81 -2.39
C VAL A 184 14.54 -25.04 -2.98
N TYR A 185 13.47 -24.88 -2.21
CA TYR A 185 12.30 -24.13 -2.63
C TYR A 185 12.60 -22.64 -2.87
N ILE A 186 13.32 -21.99 -1.94
CA ILE A 186 13.71 -20.59 -2.02
C ILE A 186 14.66 -20.37 -3.20
N ARG A 187 15.57 -21.32 -3.47
CA ARG A 187 16.49 -21.24 -4.63
C ARG A 187 15.73 -21.15 -5.96
N GLY A 188 14.60 -21.85 -6.10
CA GLY A 188 13.80 -21.78 -7.32
C GLY A 188 13.01 -20.48 -7.50
N ILE A 189 12.78 -19.70 -6.43
CA ILE A 189 12.15 -18.38 -6.50
C ILE A 189 13.15 -17.21 -6.36
N LEU A 190 14.45 -17.50 -6.26
CA LEU A 190 15.49 -16.49 -6.02
C LEU A 190 15.45 -15.34 -7.03
N GLN A 191 15.16 -15.65 -8.29
CA GLN A 191 15.00 -14.65 -9.33
C GLN A 191 13.87 -13.66 -8.99
N ALA A 192 12.69 -14.15 -8.60
CA ALA A 192 11.56 -13.31 -8.19
C ALA A 192 11.91 -12.44 -6.98
N LEU A 193 12.65 -12.98 -6.01
CA LEU A 193 13.11 -12.24 -4.84
C LEU A 193 14.04 -11.07 -5.23
N LEU A 194 15.03 -11.32 -6.09
CA LEU A 194 15.92 -10.27 -6.59
C LEU A 194 15.17 -9.20 -7.38
N ILE A 195 14.17 -9.61 -8.17
CA ILE A 195 13.31 -8.67 -8.90
C ILE A 195 12.53 -7.80 -7.93
N SER A 196 11.92 -8.41 -6.90
CA SER A 196 11.11 -7.69 -5.91
C SER A 196 11.93 -6.71 -5.08
N LEU A 197 13.18 -7.06 -4.78
CA LEU A 197 14.14 -6.16 -4.14
C LEU A 197 14.48 -4.96 -5.06
N ALA A 198 14.59 -5.18 -6.37
CA ALA A 198 14.93 -4.14 -7.32
C ALA A 198 13.75 -3.20 -7.63
N THR A 199 12.54 -3.74 -7.78
CA THR A 199 11.33 -2.98 -8.16
C THR A 199 10.58 -2.38 -6.98
N SER A 200 10.73 -2.95 -5.76
CA SER A 200 9.97 -2.56 -4.57
C SER A 200 8.44 -2.68 -4.76
N SER A 201 7.99 -3.62 -5.58
CA SER A 201 6.55 -3.86 -5.81
C SER A 201 6.22 -5.35 -5.95
N SER A 202 5.43 -5.87 -5.01
CA SER A 202 4.92 -7.25 -5.05
C SER A 202 4.04 -7.48 -6.27
N SER A 203 3.17 -6.52 -6.62
CA SER A 203 2.29 -6.63 -7.78
C SER A 203 3.06 -6.65 -9.11
N ALA A 204 4.13 -5.87 -9.24
CA ALA A 204 4.96 -5.88 -10.44
C ALA A 204 5.74 -7.20 -10.60
N THR A 205 6.06 -7.87 -9.49
CA THR A 205 6.82 -9.13 -9.51
C THR A 205 5.97 -10.38 -9.70
N LEU A 206 4.65 -10.28 -9.47
CA LEU A 206 3.72 -11.40 -9.47
C LEU A 206 3.86 -12.32 -10.70
N PRO A 207 3.96 -11.82 -11.95
CA PRO A 207 4.07 -12.70 -13.11
C PRO A 207 5.37 -13.53 -13.11
N ILE A 208 6.43 -12.99 -12.52
CA ILE A 208 7.74 -13.65 -12.48
C ILE A 208 7.77 -14.67 -11.35
N THR A 209 7.20 -14.33 -10.19
CA THR A 209 6.93 -15.28 -9.10
C THR A 209 6.10 -16.46 -9.61
N PHE A 210 5.07 -16.19 -10.42
CA PHE A 210 4.25 -17.23 -11.06
C PHE A 210 5.11 -18.17 -11.91
N LYS A 211 5.96 -17.62 -12.79
CA LYS A 211 6.83 -18.39 -13.66
C LYS A 211 7.82 -19.24 -12.86
N CYS A 212 8.49 -18.66 -11.85
CA CYS A 212 9.42 -19.38 -10.99
C CYS A 212 8.75 -20.56 -10.25
N LEU A 213 7.54 -20.35 -9.72
CA LEU A 213 6.81 -21.41 -9.03
C LEU A 213 6.35 -22.54 -9.96
N LEU A 214 5.95 -22.20 -11.19
CA LEU A 214 5.51 -23.17 -12.19
C LEU A 214 6.69 -23.96 -12.76
N GLU A 215 7.75 -23.28 -13.18
CA GLU A 215 8.86 -23.88 -13.92
C GLU A 215 9.95 -24.45 -13.01
N ASN A 216 10.31 -23.77 -11.92
CA ASN A 216 11.42 -24.19 -11.06
C ASN A 216 10.96 -25.06 -9.89
N ASN A 217 9.80 -24.73 -9.29
CA ASN A 217 9.28 -25.45 -8.12
C ASN A 217 8.16 -26.45 -8.48
N HIS A 218 7.77 -26.52 -9.75
CA HIS A 218 6.77 -27.45 -10.29
C HIS A 218 5.45 -27.47 -9.52
N ILE A 219 4.98 -26.31 -9.07
CA ILE A 219 3.70 -26.18 -8.37
C ILE A 219 2.54 -26.16 -9.38
N ASP A 220 1.42 -26.80 -9.01
CA ASP A 220 0.23 -26.85 -9.86
C ASP A 220 -0.30 -25.44 -10.17
N ARG A 221 -0.48 -25.16 -11.46
CA ARG A 221 -0.94 -23.87 -11.98
C ARG A 221 -2.25 -23.39 -11.35
N ARG A 222 -3.15 -24.31 -10.97
CA ARG A 222 -4.44 -23.98 -10.34
C ARG A 222 -4.26 -23.32 -8.98
N ILE A 223 -3.27 -23.78 -8.21
CA ILE A 223 -2.96 -23.25 -6.87
C ILE A 223 -2.28 -21.89 -7.02
N ILE A 224 -1.27 -21.79 -7.90
CA ILE A 224 -0.54 -20.53 -8.12
C ILE A 224 -1.49 -19.40 -8.55
N ARG A 225 -2.45 -19.68 -9.46
CA ARG A 225 -3.44 -18.70 -9.95
C ARG A 225 -4.38 -18.17 -8.89
N PHE A 226 -4.58 -18.89 -7.79
CA PHE A 226 -5.43 -18.47 -6.70
C PHE A 226 -4.62 -17.80 -5.60
N VAL A 227 -3.54 -18.44 -5.14
CA VAL A 227 -2.80 -17.99 -3.96
C VAL A 227 -2.01 -16.71 -4.25
N LEU A 228 -1.27 -16.62 -5.36
CA LEU A 228 -0.40 -15.45 -5.60
C LEU A 228 -1.17 -14.12 -5.77
N PRO A 229 -2.27 -14.03 -6.55
CA PRO A 229 -2.99 -12.75 -6.68
C PRO A 229 -3.68 -12.30 -5.39
N VAL A 230 -4.11 -13.25 -4.56
CA VAL A 230 -4.70 -12.95 -3.25
C VAL A 230 -3.60 -12.57 -2.25
N GLY A 231 -2.47 -13.29 -2.25
CA GLY A 231 -1.32 -13.02 -1.38
C GLY A 231 -0.71 -11.65 -1.63
N ALA A 232 -0.52 -11.28 -2.90
CA ALA A 232 0.14 -10.02 -3.28
C ALA A 232 -0.60 -8.74 -2.81
N THR A 233 -1.84 -8.86 -2.34
CA THR A 233 -2.61 -7.77 -1.72
C THR A 233 -2.87 -7.98 -0.25
N ILE A 234 -3.15 -9.21 0.21
CA ILE A 234 -3.58 -9.47 1.59
C ILE A 234 -2.39 -9.84 2.49
N ASN A 235 -1.43 -10.61 2.00
CA ASN A 235 -0.35 -11.20 2.79
C ASN A 235 0.90 -10.32 2.76
N MET A 236 0.88 -9.24 3.54
CA MET A 236 1.96 -8.27 3.64
C MET A 236 2.72 -8.31 4.97
N ASP A 237 3.37 -9.45 5.26
CA ASP A 237 4.10 -9.69 6.51
C ASP A 237 5.15 -8.61 6.83
N GLY A 238 5.95 -8.24 5.83
CA GLY A 238 6.99 -7.22 5.95
C GLY A 238 6.43 -5.82 6.20
N THR A 239 5.25 -5.52 5.66
CA THR A 239 4.55 -4.25 5.90
C THR A 239 4.02 -4.19 7.33
N ALA A 240 3.39 -5.27 7.82
CA ALA A 240 2.90 -5.35 9.20
C ALA A 240 4.05 -5.21 10.22
N LEU A 241 5.18 -5.89 9.98
CA LEU A 241 6.37 -5.78 10.83
C LEU A 241 6.90 -4.34 10.85
N TYR A 242 7.03 -3.73 9.67
CA TYR A 242 7.49 -2.34 9.55
C TYR A 242 6.56 -1.36 10.29
N GLU A 243 5.25 -1.50 10.14
CA GLU A 243 4.24 -0.65 10.78
C GLU A 243 4.30 -0.74 12.30
N ALA A 244 4.40 -1.95 12.84
CA ALA A 244 4.53 -2.15 14.27
C ALA A 244 5.83 -1.53 14.83
N VAL A 245 6.97 -1.77 14.17
CA VAL A 245 8.27 -1.24 14.62
C VAL A 245 8.31 0.29 14.50
N ALA A 246 7.77 0.86 13.43
CA ALA A 246 7.71 2.30 13.23
C ALA A 246 6.83 3.02 14.26
N ALA A 247 5.65 2.47 14.58
CA ALA A 247 4.78 3.04 15.60
C ALA A 247 5.45 3.07 16.98
N ILE A 248 6.10 1.97 17.37
CA ILE A 248 6.85 1.89 18.62
C ILE A 248 8.04 2.85 18.62
N PHE A 249 8.77 2.96 17.50
CA PHE A 249 9.88 3.89 17.35
C PHE A 249 9.42 5.36 17.51
N ILE A 250 8.32 5.76 16.87
CA ILE A 250 7.77 7.11 16.98
C ILE A 250 7.35 7.41 18.43
N ALA A 251 6.73 6.45 19.11
CA ALA A 251 6.42 6.61 20.54
C ALA A 251 7.68 6.86 21.37
N GLN A 252 8.75 6.09 21.14
CA GLN A 252 10.02 6.23 21.84
C GLN A 252 10.73 7.56 21.54
N VAL A 253 10.67 8.06 20.30
CA VAL A 253 11.27 9.35 19.93
C VAL A 253 10.56 10.50 20.63
N ASN A 254 9.25 10.39 20.81
CA ASN A 254 8.42 11.38 21.52
C ASN A 254 8.42 11.21 23.05
N ASN A 255 9.19 10.27 23.59
CA ASN A 255 9.15 9.89 25.01
C ASN A 255 7.72 9.55 25.49
N TYR A 256 6.91 8.98 24.60
CA TYR A 256 5.58 8.49 24.91
C TYR A 256 5.69 7.05 25.41
N GLU A 257 5.31 6.81 26.66
CA GLU A 257 5.26 5.45 27.22
C GLU A 257 4.02 4.72 26.70
N LEU A 258 4.24 3.63 25.98
CA LEU A 258 3.16 2.77 25.49
C LEU A 258 2.74 1.80 26.59
N ASP A 259 1.47 1.82 26.96
CA ASP A 259 0.87 0.79 27.80
C ASP A 259 0.71 -0.54 27.03
N PHE A 260 0.58 -1.64 27.76
CA PHE A 260 0.35 -2.96 27.20
C PHE A 260 -0.89 -3.00 26.27
N GLY A 261 -1.96 -2.29 26.61
CA GLY A 261 -3.15 -2.18 25.75
C GLY A 261 -2.85 -1.50 24.41
N GLN A 262 -1.97 -0.50 24.40
CA GLN A 262 -1.56 0.20 23.18
C GLN A 262 -0.66 -0.68 22.31
N ILE A 263 0.21 -1.50 22.90
CA ILE A 263 1.03 -2.47 22.15
C ILE A 263 0.15 -3.50 21.43
N ILE A 264 -0.88 -4.03 22.11
CA ILE A 264 -1.86 -4.93 21.47
C ILE A 264 -2.60 -4.21 20.34
N THR A 265 -3.00 -2.96 20.58
CA THR A 265 -3.70 -2.14 19.58
C THR A 265 -2.82 -1.93 18.34
N ILE A 266 -1.54 -1.60 18.50
CA ILE A 266 -0.56 -1.48 17.40
C ILE A 266 -0.46 -2.81 16.65
N SER A 267 -0.37 -3.95 17.33
CA SER A 267 -0.26 -5.26 16.69
C SER A 267 -1.47 -5.60 15.82
N ILE A 268 -2.69 -5.40 16.35
CA ILE A 268 -3.93 -5.68 15.62
C ILE A 268 -4.09 -4.71 14.45
N THR A 269 -3.85 -3.42 14.68
CA THR A 269 -4.05 -2.38 13.67
C THR A 269 -3.01 -2.47 12.55
N ALA A 270 -1.74 -2.76 12.85
CA ALA A 270 -0.71 -3.00 11.84
C ALA A 270 -1.05 -4.23 10.98
N THR A 271 -1.55 -5.31 11.58
CA THR A 271 -1.99 -6.50 10.83
C THR A 271 -3.21 -6.19 9.94
N ALA A 272 -4.15 -5.39 10.42
CA ALA A 272 -5.31 -4.99 9.62
C ALA A 272 -4.93 -3.99 8.51
N ALA A 273 -4.03 -3.06 8.81
CA ALA A 273 -3.56 -2.03 7.88
C ALA A 273 -2.69 -2.63 6.76
N SER A 274 -1.89 -3.66 7.06
CA SER A 274 -1.10 -4.37 6.05
C SER A 274 -1.95 -5.05 4.97
N ILE A 275 -3.17 -5.51 5.30
CA ILE A 275 -4.12 -6.05 4.32
C ILE A 275 -4.65 -4.95 3.37
N GLY A 276 -4.72 -3.71 3.87
CA GLY A 276 -5.16 -2.54 3.12
C GLY A 276 -4.06 -1.86 2.30
N ALA A 277 -2.80 -2.23 2.51
CA ALA A 277 -1.67 -1.69 1.77
C ALA A 277 -1.64 -2.28 0.35
N ALA A 278 -1.60 -1.42 -0.66
CA ALA A 278 -1.48 -1.85 -2.05
C ALA A 278 -0.06 -2.37 -2.32
N GLY A 279 0.11 -3.36 -3.22
CA GLY A 279 1.41 -3.93 -3.61
C GLY A 279 2.29 -3.01 -4.47
N ILE A 280 2.19 -1.70 -4.25
CA ILE A 280 2.92 -0.63 -4.93
C ILE A 280 4.00 -0.06 -3.99
N PRO A 281 5.07 0.54 -4.52
CA PRO A 281 6.12 1.13 -3.71
C PRO A 281 5.55 2.17 -2.72
N GLN A 282 6.14 2.23 -1.52
CA GLN A 282 5.80 3.21 -0.47
C GLN A 282 4.35 3.16 0.06
N ALA A 283 3.55 2.14 -0.30
CA ALA A 283 2.17 2.03 0.19
C ALA A 283 2.06 1.98 1.73
N GLY A 284 3.07 1.39 2.39
CA GLY A 284 3.13 1.26 3.85
C GLY A 284 3.18 2.59 4.62
N LEU A 285 3.61 3.68 3.98
CA LEU A 285 3.61 5.01 4.61
C LEU A 285 2.19 5.57 4.78
N VAL A 286 1.28 5.23 3.87
CA VAL A 286 -0.11 5.71 3.94
C VAL A 286 -0.87 4.98 5.04
N THR A 287 -0.65 3.68 5.15
CA THR A 287 -1.28 2.83 6.18
C THR A 287 -0.71 3.08 7.57
N MET A 288 0.53 3.56 7.69
CA MET A 288 1.13 4.02 8.95
C MET A 288 0.28 5.06 9.69
N VAL A 289 -0.38 5.96 8.96
CA VAL A 289 -1.27 6.98 9.54
C VAL A 289 -2.39 6.32 10.36
N ILE A 290 -2.93 5.21 9.87
CA ILE A 290 -4.00 4.45 10.53
C ILE A 290 -3.47 3.85 11.85
N VAL A 291 -2.27 3.27 11.83
CA VAL A 291 -1.65 2.67 13.01
C VAL A 291 -1.33 3.72 14.07
N LEU A 292 -0.71 4.86 13.70
CA LEU A 292 -0.38 5.92 14.65
C LEU A 292 -1.61 6.57 15.28
N THR A 293 -2.63 6.87 14.47
CA THR A 293 -3.88 7.46 14.96
C THR A 293 -4.65 6.53 15.89
N SER A 294 -4.54 5.21 15.71
CA SER A 294 -5.21 4.23 16.58
C SER A 294 -4.73 4.27 18.04
N VAL A 295 -3.49 4.70 18.28
CA VAL A 295 -2.91 4.84 19.61
C VAL A 295 -2.69 6.29 20.03
N GLY A 296 -3.16 7.24 19.23
CA GLY A 296 -3.08 8.68 19.52
C GLY A 296 -1.70 9.30 19.35
N LEU A 297 -0.82 8.69 18.55
CA LEU A 297 0.50 9.24 18.26
C LEU A 297 0.43 10.30 17.14
N PRO A 298 1.29 11.34 17.20
CA PRO A 298 1.36 12.35 16.15
C PRO A 298 1.81 11.75 14.81
N THR A 299 1.08 12.06 13.74
CA THR A 299 1.36 11.55 12.39
C THR A 299 2.44 12.33 11.65
N ASP A 300 2.77 13.53 12.11
CA ASP A 300 3.77 14.40 11.49
C ASP A 300 5.18 13.78 11.55
N ASP A 301 5.42 12.92 12.54
CA ASP A 301 6.68 12.20 12.73
C ASP A 301 6.92 11.06 11.72
N ILE A 302 5.95 10.75 10.85
CA ILE A 302 6.17 9.85 9.71
C ILE A 302 7.30 10.40 8.81
N THR A 303 7.43 11.73 8.72
CA THR A 303 8.48 12.40 7.94
C THR A 303 9.89 11.97 8.32
N LEU A 304 10.12 11.60 9.58
CA LEU A 304 11.40 11.09 10.08
C LEU A 304 11.81 9.76 9.43
N ILE A 305 10.82 8.95 9.06
CA ILE A 305 11.02 7.58 8.55
C ILE A 305 11.12 7.56 7.02
N ILE A 306 10.53 8.55 6.33
CA ILE A 306 10.56 8.66 4.86
C ILE A 306 11.98 8.58 4.30
N ALA A 307 12.96 9.18 4.99
CA ALA A 307 14.36 9.22 4.58
C ALA A 307 15.01 7.83 4.45
N VAL A 308 14.54 6.82 5.19
CA VAL A 308 15.05 5.44 5.14
C VAL A 308 14.07 4.44 4.54
N ASP A 309 12.80 4.84 4.36
CA ASP A 309 11.74 3.97 3.85
C ASP A 309 12.08 3.40 2.47
N TRP A 310 12.72 4.19 1.59
CA TRP A 310 13.09 3.73 0.24
C TRP A 310 13.98 2.47 0.25
N ALA A 311 14.83 2.31 1.27
CA ALA A 311 15.69 1.13 1.42
C ALA A 311 14.96 -0.01 2.10
N LEU A 312 14.20 0.29 3.15
CA LEU A 312 13.44 -0.70 3.92
C LEU A 312 12.32 -1.33 3.07
N ASP A 313 11.68 -0.54 2.20
CA ASP A 313 10.59 -0.98 1.32
C ASP A 313 10.98 -2.15 0.43
N ARG A 314 12.22 -2.17 -0.03
CA ARG A 314 12.77 -3.24 -0.87
C ARG A 314 12.82 -4.56 -0.11
N PHE A 315 13.30 -4.53 1.14
CA PHE A 315 13.34 -5.71 1.99
C PHE A 315 11.93 -6.16 2.40
N ARG A 316 11.02 -5.22 2.69
CA ARG A 316 9.60 -5.53 2.97
C ARG A 316 8.98 -6.28 1.81
N THR A 317 9.11 -5.73 0.60
CA THR A 317 8.58 -6.33 -0.63
C THR A 317 9.14 -7.73 -0.85
N MET A 318 10.44 -7.92 -0.67
CA MET A 318 11.08 -9.22 -0.82
C MET A 318 10.53 -10.27 0.17
N VAL A 319 10.30 -9.89 1.43
CA VAL A 319 9.69 -10.78 2.43
C VAL A 319 8.23 -11.08 2.11
N ASN A 320 7.44 -10.09 1.67
CA ASN A 320 6.05 -10.29 1.24
C ASN A 320 5.96 -11.32 0.10
N VAL A 321 6.76 -11.14 -0.95
CA VAL A 321 6.82 -12.06 -2.10
C VAL A 321 7.29 -13.46 -1.67
N MET A 322 8.24 -13.55 -0.74
CA MET A 322 8.70 -14.82 -0.19
C MET A 322 7.59 -15.53 0.61
N GLY A 323 6.83 -14.79 1.42
CA GLY A 323 5.67 -15.28 2.16
C GLY A 323 4.62 -15.89 1.23
N ASP A 324 4.24 -15.16 0.18
CA ASP A 324 3.26 -15.63 -0.81
C ASP A 324 3.73 -16.91 -1.52
N ALA A 325 5.01 -16.97 -1.89
CA ALA A 325 5.58 -18.13 -2.54
C ALA A 325 5.61 -19.35 -1.62
N LEU A 326 6.07 -19.19 -0.37
CA LEU A 326 6.10 -20.29 0.61
C LEU A 326 4.69 -20.76 0.98
N ALA A 327 3.75 -19.83 1.15
CA ALA A 327 2.33 -20.15 1.37
C ALA A 327 1.76 -20.96 0.19
N THR A 328 2.09 -20.58 -1.05
CA THR A 328 1.69 -21.34 -2.24
C THR A 328 2.24 -22.77 -2.20
N GLY A 329 3.49 -22.97 -1.77
CA GLY A 329 4.10 -24.29 -1.59
C GLY A 329 3.47 -25.11 -0.47
N ILE A 330 3.08 -24.47 0.64
CA ILE A 330 2.36 -25.10 1.76
C ILE A 330 0.98 -25.56 1.29
N MET A 331 0.22 -24.68 0.62
CA MET A 331 -1.09 -25.01 0.08
C MET A 331 -1.03 -26.14 -0.96
N ALA A 332 0.01 -26.16 -1.79
CA ALA A 332 0.26 -27.27 -2.71
C ALA A 332 0.51 -28.61 -2.01
N HIS A 333 1.15 -28.59 -0.84
CA HIS A 333 1.31 -29.79 -0.03
C HIS A 333 0.01 -30.24 0.62
N ILE A 334 -0.74 -29.31 1.22
CA ILE A 334 -2.00 -29.60 1.93
C ILE A 334 -3.06 -30.11 0.96
N CYS A 335 -3.29 -29.40 -0.14
CA CYS A 335 -4.32 -29.75 -1.12
C CYS A 335 -3.87 -30.85 -2.10
N ARG A 336 -2.71 -31.48 -1.89
CA ARG A 336 -2.18 -32.51 -2.79
C ARG A 336 -3.21 -33.63 -3.03
N LYS A 337 -3.96 -34.03 -2.00
CA LYS A 337 -4.96 -35.11 -2.08
C LYS A 337 -6.16 -34.77 -2.95
N ASP A 338 -6.55 -33.49 -2.99
CA ASP A 338 -7.71 -33.03 -3.77
C ASP A 338 -7.38 -32.88 -5.27
N PHE A 339 -6.10 -32.85 -5.60
CA PHE A 339 -5.60 -32.65 -6.97
C PHE A 339 -4.95 -33.89 -7.60
N VAL A 340 -4.76 -34.97 -6.83
CA VAL A 340 -4.42 -36.29 -7.38
C VAL A 340 -5.68 -36.83 -8.05
N LYS A 341 -5.64 -37.03 -9.37
CA LYS A 341 -6.72 -37.67 -10.10
C LYS A 341 -6.94 -39.08 -9.54
N GLU A 342 -8.20 -39.46 -9.31
CA GLU A 342 -8.61 -40.86 -9.17
C GLU A 342 -8.12 -41.62 -10.42
N GLY A 343 -7.01 -42.35 -10.33
CA GLY A 343 -6.45 -43.08 -11.47
C GLY A 343 -4.95 -43.40 -11.45
N GLU A 344 -4.17 -42.85 -10.52
CA GLU A 344 -2.74 -43.21 -10.35
C GLU A 344 -2.46 -43.75 -8.94
N GLN A 345 -3.07 -44.89 -8.61
CA GLN A 345 -2.64 -45.75 -7.50
C GLN A 345 -1.94 -46.99 -8.03
#